data_AF-A0A6B4RCI0-F1
#
_entry.id   AF-A0A6B4RCI0-F1
#
_cell.length_a   1.000
_cell.length_b   1.000
_cell.length_c   1.000
_cell.angle_alpha   90.00
_cell.angle_beta   90.00
_cell.angle_gamma   90.00
#
_symmetry.space_group_name_H-M   'P 1'
#
loop_
_entity.id
_entity.type
_entity.pdbx_description
1 polymer ?
#
loop_
_entity_poly.entity_id
_entity_poly.type
_entity_poly.pdbx_seq_one_letter_code
_entity_poly.pdbx_strand_id
1 'polypeptide(L)'
;MEHRRKTSNSNSALNWLTRLALVAIILGITSFLTPGFTINGLWSFLLAAIVITVSDYIVEMFMGIDASPIGKGVKGFVIAALIIYLAQFIVPNMRVSMIGALLAAIVIGILDAIFPGRVM
;
A
#
# COMPACT_ATOMS: atom_id res chain seq x y z
N MET A 1 14.73 17.56 -39.63
CA MET A 1 13.67 17.70 -38.61
C MET A 1 14.30 17.37 -37.26
N GLU A 2 14.64 18.41 -36.51
CA GLU A 2 14.89 18.35 -35.06
C GLU A 2 13.64 17.76 -34.37
N HIS A 3 13.74 16.92 -33.34
CA HIS A 3 14.13 17.34 -32.01
C HIS A 3 14.90 16.28 -31.21
N ARG A 4 15.87 16.81 -30.48
CA ARG A 4 16.75 16.18 -29.49
C ARG A 4 15.99 15.39 -28.41
N ARG A 5 16.66 14.32 -27.98
CA ARG A 5 16.70 13.72 -26.63
C ARG A 5 16.05 14.54 -25.50
N LYS A 6 15.21 13.88 -24.71
CA LYS A 6 15.37 13.84 -23.25
C LYS A 6 15.13 12.42 -22.73
N THR A 7 16.23 11.70 -22.66
CA THR A 7 16.47 10.62 -21.70
C THR A 7 16.22 11.20 -20.30
N SER A 8 15.07 10.92 -19.68
CA SER A 8 14.82 11.20 -18.27
C SER A 8 15.25 10.00 -17.43
N ASN A 9 16.55 9.76 -17.42
CA ASN A 9 17.21 8.84 -16.50
C ASN A 9 17.69 9.64 -15.29
N SER A 10 16.82 9.87 -14.29
CA SER A 10 17.25 10.33 -12.95
C SER A 10 16.25 10.22 -11.79
N ASN A 11 15.03 9.65 -11.94
CA ASN A 11 13.98 9.81 -10.90
C ASN A 11 13.50 8.51 -10.23
N SER A 12 14.09 7.35 -10.50
CA SER A 12 13.61 6.08 -9.91
C SER A 12 13.63 6.09 -8.37
N ALA A 13 14.69 6.64 -7.77
CA ALA A 13 14.79 6.76 -6.31
C ALA A 13 13.85 7.83 -5.74
N LEU A 14 13.70 8.97 -6.42
CA LEU A 14 12.80 10.05 -6.00
C LEU A 14 11.33 9.63 -6.07
N ASN A 15 10.95 8.90 -7.12
CA ASN A 15 9.60 8.36 -7.31
C ASN A 15 9.26 7.26 -6.28
N TRP A 16 10.25 6.46 -5.87
CA TRP A 16 10.06 5.46 -4.84
C TRP A 16 9.90 6.09 -3.46
N LEU A 17 10.69 7.12 -3.16
CA LEU A 17 10.60 7.87 -1.90
C LEU A 17 9.26 8.61 -1.76
N THR A 18 8.74 9.20 -2.84
CA THR A 18 7.42 9.86 -2.83
C THR A 18 6.28 8.85 -2.65
N ARG A 19 6.36 7.66 -3.26
CA ARG A 19 5.39 6.58 -3.00
C ARG A 19 5.43 6.13 -1.55
N LEU A 20 6.60 5.87 -0.99
CA LEU A 20 6.72 5.47 0.42
C LEU A 20 6.12 6.52 1.36
N ALA A 21 6.36 7.81 1.08
CA ALA A 21 5.77 8.90 1.85
C ALA A 21 4.23 8.91 1.73
N LEU A 22 3.68 8.71 0.53
CA LEU A 22 2.23 8.61 0.31
C LEU A 22 1.63 7.43 1.07
N VAL A 23 2.24 6.24 0.99
CA VAL A 23 1.80 5.04 1.75
C VAL A 23 1.80 5.34 3.24
N ALA A 24 2.87 5.96 3.78
CA ALA A 24 2.94 6.31 5.20
C ALA A 24 1.83 7.28 5.63
N ILE A 25 1.52 8.28 4.81
CA ILE A 25 0.40 9.21 5.05
C ILE A 25 -0.94 8.47 5.04
N ILE A 26 -1.15 7.60 4.06
CA ILE A 26 -2.36 6.78 3.92
C ILE A 26 -2.54 5.89 5.14
N LEU A 27 -1.46 5.24 5.62
CA LEU A 27 -1.50 4.45 6.85
C LEU A 27 -1.81 5.30 8.08
N GLY A 28 -1.27 6.52 8.15
CA GLY A 28 -1.58 7.49 9.20
C GLY A 28 -3.07 7.81 9.25
N ILE A 29 -3.65 8.20 8.12
CA ILE A 29 -5.09 8.47 7.97
C ILE A 29 -5.90 7.22 8.31
N THR A 30 -5.50 6.06 7.78
CA THR A 30 -6.19 4.79 8.00
C THR A 30 -6.20 4.41 9.48
N SER A 31 -5.11 4.61 10.22
CA SER A 31 -5.04 4.36 11.67
C SER A 31 -5.93 5.27 12.50
N PHE A 32 -6.23 6.46 11.99
CA PHE A 32 -7.13 7.38 12.65
C PHE A 32 -8.60 7.06 12.36
N LEU A 33 -8.91 6.64 11.13
CA LEU A 33 -10.28 6.35 10.70
C LEU A 33 -10.73 4.92 11.06
N THR A 34 -9.80 4.00 11.29
CA THR A 34 -10.11 2.58 11.39
C THR A 34 -10.01 2.07 12.83
N PRO A 35 -11.14 1.80 13.52
CA PRO A 35 -11.10 1.19 14.83
C PRO A 35 -10.49 -0.21 14.75
N GLY A 36 -9.53 -0.49 15.63
CA GLY A 36 -8.81 -1.77 15.63
C GLY A 36 -7.61 -1.84 14.70
N PHE A 37 -7.23 -0.76 14.00
CA PHE A 37 -5.97 -0.63 13.28
C PHE A 37 -5.17 0.53 13.91
N THR A 38 -4.10 0.20 14.63
CA THR A 38 -3.29 1.19 15.36
C THR A 38 -1.81 0.97 15.10
N ILE A 39 -1.09 2.06 14.85
CA ILE A 39 0.36 2.07 14.66
C ILE A 39 0.92 3.17 15.56
N ASN A 40 1.87 2.82 16.43
CA ASN A 40 2.51 3.78 17.32
C ASN A 40 3.98 4.02 16.91
N GLY A 41 4.32 5.30 16.70
CA GLY A 41 5.67 5.76 16.39
C GLY A 41 5.96 5.92 14.89
N LEU A 42 6.71 6.97 14.55
CA LEU A 42 7.09 7.30 13.16
C LEU A 42 7.85 6.17 12.46
N TRP A 43 8.74 5.49 13.18
CA TRP A 43 9.51 4.35 12.67
C TRP A 43 8.63 3.17 12.30
N SER A 44 7.57 2.92 13.08
CA SER A 44 6.62 1.84 12.83
C SER A 44 5.79 2.11 11.57
N PHE A 45 5.41 3.38 11.32
CA PHE A 45 4.74 3.77 10.07
C PHE A 45 5.64 3.55 8.85
N LEU A 46 6.91 3.95 8.94
CA LEU A 46 7.86 3.77 7.83
C LEU A 46 8.08 2.29 7.54
N LEU A 47 8.26 1.47 8.57
CA LEU A 47 8.44 0.03 8.41
C LEU A 47 7.16 -0.63 7.89
N ALA A 48 5.99 -0.23 8.38
CA ALA A 48 4.70 -0.71 7.87
C ALA A 48 4.55 -0.44 6.37
N ALA A 49 4.88 0.78 5.93
CA ALA A 49 4.84 1.11 4.51
C ALA A 49 5.72 0.18 3.68
N ILE A 50 6.96 -0.05 4.12
CA ILE A 50 7.90 -0.96 3.42
C ILE A 50 7.36 -2.39 3.41
N VAL A 51 6.93 -2.92 4.56
CA VAL A 51 6.44 -4.30 4.68
C VAL A 51 5.20 -4.52 3.81
N ILE A 52 4.26 -3.58 3.82
CA ILE A 52 3.03 -3.68 3.03
C ILE A 52 3.35 -3.62 1.53
N THR A 53 4.15 -2.65 1.08
CA THR A 53 4.53 -2.52 -0.34
C THR A 53 5.30 -3.74 -0.84
N VAL A 54 6.23 -4.29 -0.03
CA VAL A 54 6.98 -5.50 -0.41
C VAL A 54 6.07 -6.73 -0.46
N SER A 55 5.17 -6.88 0.52
CA SER A 55 4.22 -7.98 0.55
C SER A 55 3.26 -7.94 -0.63
N ASP A 56 2.78 -6.74 -0.98
CA ASP A 56 1.90 -6.51 -2.13
C ASP A 56 2.58 -6.91 -3.44
N TYR A 57 3.82 -6.47 -3.66
CA TYR A 57 4.62 -6.88 -4.82
C TYR A 57 4.79 -8.40 -4.92
N ILE A 58 5.05 -9.07 -3.79
CA ILE A 58 5.17 -10.53 -3.74
C ILE A 58 3.85 -11.18 -4.15
N VAL A 59 2.73 -10.74 -3.60
CA VAL A 59 1.41 -11.31 -3.93
C VAL A 59 1.03 -11.05 -5.38
N GLU A 60 1.31 -9.86 -5.91
CA GLU A 60 1.06 -9.52 -7.31
C GLU A 60 1.83 -10.43 -8.26
N MET A 61 3.10 -10.74 -7.96
CA MET A 61 3.90 -11.70 -8.73
C MET A 61 3.29 -13.10 -8.74
N PHE A 62 2.70 -13.54 -7.62
CA PHE A 62 2.03 -14.84 -7.52
C PHE A 62 0.65 -14.87 -8.19
N MET A 63 -0.06 -13.75 -8.23
CA MET A 63 -1.44 -13.68 -8.70
C MET A 63 -1.61 -14.06 -10.17
N GLY A 64 -0.56 -13.92 -11.01
CA GLY A 64 -0.60 -14.29 -12.42
C GLY A 64 -1.61 -13.45 -13.21
N ILE A 65 -1.17 -12.86 -14.32
CA ILE A 65 -1.93 -11.85 -15.05
C ILE A 65 -3.05 -12.51 -15.88
N ASP A 66 -4.08 -13.08 -15.26
CA ASP A 66 -5.26 -13.64 -15.96
C ASP A 66 -6.59 -13.48 -15.19
N ALA A 67 -6.66 -12.52 -14.27
CA ALA A 67 -7.92 -12.17 -13.62
C ALA A 67 -8.73 -11.19 -14.49
N SER A 68 -9.96 -11.56 -14.87
CA SER A 68 -10.95 -10.65 -15.47
C SER A 68 -11.10 -9.35 -14.62
N PRO A 69 -11.29 -8.15 -15.22
CA PRO A 69 -11.26 -6.85 -14.52
C PRO A 69 -12.16 -6.76 -13.29
N ILE A 70 -13.33 -7.42 -13.33
CA ILE A 70 -14.30 -7.44 -12.23
C ILE A 70 -13.81 -8.32 -11.06
N GLY A 71 -13.08 -9.40 -11.34
CA GLY A 71 -12.50 -10.28 -10.33
C GLY A 71 -11.25 -9.72 -9.66
N LYS A 72 -10.55 -8.77 -10.31
CA LYS A 72 -9.36 -8.11 -9.76
C LYS A 72 -9.68 -7.26 -8.53
N GLY A 73 -10.83 -6.56 -8.52
CA GLY A 73 -11.20 -5.68 -7.41
C GLY A 73 -11.46 -6.42 -6.10
N VAL A 74 -12.30 -7.45 -6.12
CA VAL A 74 -12.62 -8.24 -4.92
C VAL A 74 -11.42 -9.04 -4.42
N LYS A 75 -10.65 -9.66 -5.33
CA LYS A 75 -9.42 -10.37 -4.96
C LYS A 75 -8.40 -9.41 -4.35
N GLY A 76 -8.17 -8.25 -4.99
CA GLY A 76 -7.31 -7.18 -4.50
C GLY A 76 -7.70 -6.70 -3.10
N PHE A 77 -8.99 -6.52 -2.85
CA PHE A 77 -9.51 -6.14 -1.54
C PHE A 77 -9.16 -7.17 -0.45
N VAL A 78 -9.40 -8.45 -0.72
CA VAL A 78 -9.11 -9.54 0.23
C VAL A 78 -7.60 -9.66 0.49
N ILE A 79 -6.79 -9.51 -0.55
CA ILE A 79 -5.32 -9.50 -0.45
C ILE A 79 -4.84 -8.32 0.38
N ALA A 80 -5.34 -7.11 0.14
CA ALA A 80 -4.97 -5.93 0.91
C ALA A 80 -5.28 -6.12 2.39
N ALA A 81 -6.49 -6.60 2.72
CA ALA A 81 -6.85 -6.92 4.10
C ALA A 81 -5.90 -7.97 4.71
N LEU A 82 -5.55 -9.01 3.95
CA LEU A 82 -4.62 -10.04 4.39
C LEU A 82 -3.21 -9.49 4.63
N ILE A 83 -2.68 -8.67 3.73
CA ILE A 83 -1.36 -8.04 3.85
C ILE A 83 -1.31 -7.16 5.10
N ILE A 84 -2.32 -6.32 5.31
CA ILE A 84 -2.40 -5.43 6.49
C ILE A 84 -2.45 -6.26 7.77
N TYR A 85 -3.24 -7.33 7.78
CA TYR A 85 -3.35 -8.22 8.92
C TYR A 85 -2.04 -8.94 9.21
N LEU A 86 -1.31 -9.39 8.19
CA LEU A 86 -0.03 -10.08 8.34
C LEU A 86 1.12 -9.13 8.71
N ALA A 87 1.08 -7.89 8.23
CA ALA A 87 2.11 -6.90 8.50
C ALA A 87 2.27 -6.60 10.01
N GLN A 88 1.24 -6.83 10.83
CA GLN A 88 1.33 -6.63 12.28
C GLN A 88 2.34 -7.56 12.97
N PHE A 89 2.65 -8.71 12.36
CA PHE A 89 3.61 -9.67 12.92
C PHE A 89 5.07 -9.28 12.63
N ILE A 90 5.28 -8.44 11.63
CA ILE A 90 6.61 -7.99 11.19
C ILE A 90 6.90 -6.60 11.77
N VAL A 91 5.88 -5.74 11.85
CA VAL A 91 6.03 -4.35 12.26
C VAL A 91 5.84 -4.22 13.79
N PRO A 92 6.86 -3.76 14.53
CA PRO A 92 6.70 -3.52 15.96
C PRO A 92 5.75 -2.34 16.20
N ASN A 93 5.03 -2.37 17.32
CA ASN A 93 4.06 -1.34 17.71
C ASN A 93 2.88 -1.13 16.72
N MET A 94 2.62 -2.11 15.86
CA MET A 94 1.44 -2.19 15.01
C MET A 94 0.47 -3.24 15.56
N ARG A 95 -0.80 -2.88 15.71
CA ARG A 95 -1.87 -3.79 16.16
C ARG A 95 -3.05 -3.69 15.22
N VAL A 96 -3.48 -4.85 14.70
CA VAL A 96 -4.56 -4.94 13.72
C VAL A 96 -5.52 -6.07 14.09
N SER A 97 -6.78 -5.74 14.34
CA SER A 97 -7.85 -6.73 14.49
C SER A 97 -8.33 -7.23 13.14
N MET A 98 -9.02 -8.39 13.11
CA MET A 98 -9.61 -8.92 11.87
C MET A 98 -10.54 -7.90 11.19
N ILE A 99 -11.36 -7.21 11.99
CA ILE A 99 -12.27 -6.15 11.55
C ILE A 99 -11.49 -4.91 11.12
N GLY A 100 -10.44 -4.55 11.87
CA GLY A 100 -9.56 -3.42 11.54
C GLY A 100 -8.86 -3.62 10.20
N ALA A 101 -8.39 -4.83 9.89
CA ALA A 101 -7.79 -5.14 8.59
C ALA A 101 -8.78 -4.97 7.43
N LEU A 102 -10.02 -5.42 7.63
CA LEU A 102 -11.07 -5.32 6.62
C LEU A 102 -11.45 -3.86 6.36
N LEU A 103 -11.65 -3.08 7.42
CA LEU A 103 -11.93 -1.65 7.34
C LEU A 103 -10.75 -0.87 6.75
N ALA A 104 -9.52 -1.21 7.14
CA ALA A 104 -8.31 -0.59 6.61
C ALA A 104 -8.17 -0.83 5.10
N ALA A 105 -8.48 -2.04 4.63
CA ALA A 105 -8.49 -2.33 3.19
C ALA A 105 -9.54 -1.51 2.43
N ILE A 106 -10.68 -1.19 3.04
CA ILE A 106 -11.70 -0.32 2.41
C ILE A 106 -11.16 1.10 2.30
N VAL A 107 -10.62 1.62 3.42
CA VAL A 107 -10.07 2.98 3.47
C VAL A 107 -8.92 3.12 2.49
N ILE A 108 -7.98 2.18 2.48
CA ILE A 108 -6.83 2.20 1.57
C ILE A 108 -7.28 2.08 0.11
N GLY A 109 -8.25 1.23 -0.21
CA GLY A 109 -8.79 1.13 -1.58
C GLY A 109 -9.46 2.42 -2.06
N ILE A 110 -10.17 3.12 -1.16
CA ILE A 110 -10.76 4.45 -1.47
C ILE A 110 -9.65 5.49 -1.66
N LEU A 111 -8.67 5.53 -0.75
CA LEU A 111 -7.58 6.50 -0.81
C LEU A 111 -6.76 6.30 -2.09
N ASP A 112 -6.43 5.06 -2.44
CA ASP A 112 -5.69 4.72 -3.65
C ASP A 112 -6.42 5.15 -4.93
N ALA A 113 -7.74 5.03 -4.97
CA ALA A 113 -8.55 5.52 -6.11
C ALA A 113 -8.53 7.05 -6.26
N ILE A 114 -8.26 7.79 -5.19
CA ILE A 114 -8.23 9.27 -5.17
C ILE A 114 -6.82 9.80 -5.48
N PHE A 115 -5.76 9.09 -5.08
CA PHE A 115 -4.39 9.54 -5.31
C PHE A 115 -3.90 9.14 -6.72
N PRO A 116 -3.44 10.09 -7.57
CA PRO A 116 -3.06 9.81 -8.97
C PRO A 116 -1.72 9.06 -9.16
N GLY A 117 -1.28 8.29 -8.17
CA GLY A 117 -0.14 7.40 -8.29
C GLY A 117 -0.46 6.13 -7.52
N ARG A 118 -0.70 5.02 -8.24
CA ARG A 118 -0.97 3.68 -7.68
C ARG A 118 -0.10 3.46 -6.45
N VAL A 119 -0.69 3.54 -5.28
CA VAL A 119 -0.04 3.38 -3.99
C VAL A 119 0.20 1.90 -3.74
N MET A 120 -0.69 1.08 -4.30
CA MET A 120 -0.66 -0.37 -4.39
C MET A 120 -0.90 -0.75 -5.85
#